data_AF-A0A0Q9KG84-F1
#
_entry.id   AF-A0A0Q9KG84-F1
#
_cell.length_a   1.000
_cell.length_b   1.000
_cell.length_c   1.000
_cell.angle_alpha   90.00
_cell.angle_beta   90.00
_cell.angle_gamma   90.00
#
_symmetry.space_group_name_H-M   'P 1'
#
loop_
_entity.id
_entity.type
_entity.pdbx_description
1 polymer ?
#
loop_
_entity_poly.entity_id
_entity_poly.type
_entity_poly.pdbx_seq_one_letter_code
_entity_poly.pdbx_strand_id
1 'polypeptide(L)' 'MNEQTTQAQAADVPEQPAPPEATPAAATEHAAPETGDLVIDAALRDLADTPDDDLDAQIERGEQVQRTLQGRLSDLGG' A
#
# COMPACT_ATOMS: atom_id res chain seq x y z
N MET A 1 -40.27 -13.52 45.02
CA MET A 1 -39.82 -14.25 43.82
C MET A 1 -39.60 -13.18 42.78
N ASN A 2 -38.35 -12.70 42.68
CA ASN A 2 -38.01 -11.49 41.95
C ASN A 2 -36.99 -11.89 40.89
N GLU A 3 -37.41 -11.85 39.63
CA GLU A 3 -36.66 -12.26 38.44
C GLU A 3 -35.63 -11.19 38.06
N GLN A 4 -34.51 -11.14 38.78
CA GLN A 4 -33.37 -10.30 38.40
C GLN A 4 -32.77 -10.79 37.07
N THR A 5 -33.28 -10.19 35.99
CA THR A 5 -32.60 -9.85 34.73
C THR A 5 -31.13 -10.27 34.70
N THR A 6 -30.86 -11.43 34.10
CA THR A 6 -29.54 -11.76 33.56
C THR A 6 -29.30 -10.85 32.36
N GLN A 7 -28.74 -9.67 32.63
CA GLN A 7 -28.08 -8.85 31.63
C GLN A 7 -26.67 -9.41 31.47
N ALA A 8 -26.53 -10.51 30.73
CA ALA A 8 -25.24 -10.93 30.22
C ALA A 8 -24.91 -9.98 29.06
N GLN A 9 -24.03 -9.02 29.36
CA GLN A 9 -23.32 -8.18 28.40
C GLN A 9 -22.81 -9.05 27.25
N ALA A 10 -23.53 -8.99 26.13
CA ALA A 10 -22.96 -9.32 24.84
C ALA A 10 -21.95 -8.21 24.53
N ALA A 11 -20.72 -8.64 24.31
CA ALA A 11 -19.54 -7.82 24.12
C ALA A 11 -19.82 -6.53 23.35
N ASP A 12 -19.39 -5.44 23.97
CA ASP A 12 -18.92 -4.23 23.31
C ASP A 12 -18.07 -4.66 22.11
N VAL A 13 -18.69 -4.69 20.93
CA VAL A 13 -17.95 -4.68 19.67
C VAL A 13 -17.45 -3.25 19.60
N PRO A 14 -16.13 -2.98 19.70
CA PRO A 14 -15.66 -1.65 19.39
C PRO A 14 -16.14 -1.39 17.97
N GLU A 15 -17.01 -0.40 17.82
CA GLU A 15 -17.41 0.17 16.54
C GLU A 15 -16.10 0.65 15.90
N GLN A 16 -15.46 -0.27 15.18
CA GLN A 16 -14.33 0.05 14.34
C GLN A 16 -14.89 1.07 13.38
N PRO A 17 -14.41 2.33 13.40
CA PRO A 17 -14.90 3.33 12.48
C PRO A 17 -14.75 2.71 11.10
N ALA A 18 -15.87 2.67 10.36
CA ALA A 18 -15.86 2.18 9.00
C ALA A 18 -14.63 2.77 8.30
N PRO A 19 -13.82 1.96 7.58
CA PRO A 19 -12.76 2.54 6.78
C PRO A 19 -13.42 3.64 5.96
N PRO A 20 -12.90 4.88 5.95
CA PRO A 20 -13.52 5.94 5.19
C PRO A 20 -13.76 5.36 3.80
N GLU A 21 -15.01 5.36 3.37
CA GLU A 21 -15.38 4.97 2.02
C GLU A 21 -14.32 5.59 1.13
N ALA A 22 -13.53 4.74 0.48
CA ALA A 22 -12.55 5.18 -0.47
C ALA A 22 -13.36 5.80 -1.61
N THR A 23 -13.78 7.05 -1.42
CA THR A 23 -13.88 8.02 -2.50
C THR A 23 -12.67 7.70 -3.35
N PRO A 24 -12.84 7.30 -4.62
CA PRO A 24 -11.69 7.02 -5.46
C PRO A 24 -10.87 8.30 -5.38
N ALA A 25 -9.78 8.25 -4.61
CA ALA A 25 -8.92 9.39 -4.41
C ALA A 25 -8.53 9.70 -5.84
N ALA A 26 -9.10 10.79 -6.37
CA ALA A 26 -9.03 11.14 -7.78
C ALA A 26 -7.59 10.91 -8.15
N ALA A 27 -7.33 9.85 -8.94
CA ALA A 27 -6.04 9.16 -8.96
C ALA A 27 -5.00 10.25 -9.00
N THR A 28 -4.42 10.55 -7.82
CA THR A 28 -3.36 11.53 -7.80
C THR A 28 -2.34 10.75 -8.58
N GLU A 29 -2.11 11.20 -9.80
CA GLU A 29 -0.93 10.98 -10.61
C GLU A 29 0.24 11.17 -9.65
N HIS A 30 0.50 10.13 -8.85
CA HIS A 30 1.45 10.14 -7.77
C HIS A 30 2.75 10.04 -8.52
N ALA A 31 3.27 11.21 -8.90
CA ALA A 31 4.59 11.36 -9.43
C ALA A 31 5.50 10.43 -8.63
N ALA A 32 6.21 9.55 -9.34
CA ALA A 32 7.07 8.56 -8.72
C ALA A 32 7.92 9.21 -7.62
N PRO A 33 8.00 8.60 -6.43
CA PRO A 33 8.66 9.23 -5.30
C PRO A 33 10.14 9.48 -5.61
N GLU A 34 10.63 10.65 -5.25
CA GLU A 34 12.05 11.00 -5.40
C GLU A 34 12.80 10.56 -4.14
N THR A 35 13.69 9.59 -4.32
CA THR A 35 14.51 8.99 -3.26
C THR A 35 15.89 9.63 -3.16
N GLY A 36 16.30 10.39 -4.19
CA GLY A 36 17.65 10.97 -4.30
C GLY A 36 18.67 9.99 -4.87
N ASP A 37 18.27 8.76 -5.17
CA ASP A 37 19.06 7.79 -5.93
C ASP A 37 18.55 7.73 -7.37
N LEU A 38 19.37 8.22 -8.31
CA LEU A 38 18.99 8.32 -9.73
C LEU A 38 18.56 6.99 -10.35
N VAL A 39 19.09 5.86 -9.87
CA VAL A 39 18.75 4.54 -10.41
C VAL A 39 17.40 4.08 -9.88
N ILE A 40 17.13 4.27 -8.59
CA ILE A 40 15.83 3.98 -7.98
C ILE A 40 14.76 4.90 -8.57
N ASP A 41 15.04 6.20 -8.69
CA ASP A 41 14.09 7.19 -9.20
C ASP A 41 13.73 6.91 -10.67
N ALA A 42 14.70 6.50 -11.48
CA ALA A 42 14.46 6.07 -12.86
C ALA A 42 13.58 4.81 -12.93
N ALA A 43 13.85 3.81 -12.09
CA ALA A 43 13.07 2.57 -12.06
C ALA A 43 11.62 2.82 -11.59
N LEU A 44 11.43 3.66 -10.58
CA LEU A 44 10.11 4.02 -10.07
C LEU A 44 9.31 4.83 -11.10
N ARG A 45 9.98 5.73 -11.83
CA ARG A 45 9.33 6.48 -12.92
C ARG A 45 8.91 5.57 -14.06
N ASP A 46 9.73 4.62 -14.44
CA ASP A 46 9.42 3.64 -15.48
C ASP A 46 8.25 2.72 -15.09
N LEU A 47 8.16 2.31 -13.82
CA LEU A 47 6.98 1.62 -13.29
C LEU A 47 5.73 2.52 -13.33
N ALA A 48 5.84 3.80 -12.97
CA ALA A 48 4.71 4.73 -12.96
C ALA A 48 4.24 5.14 -14.37
N ASP A 49 5.10 5.04 -15.39
CA ASP A 49 4.75 5.30 -16.80
C ASP A 49 4.06 4.08 -17.45
N THR A 50 4.10 2.92 -16.80
CA THR A 50 3.50 1.69 -17.31
C THR A 50 1.96 1.78 -17.28
N PRO A 51 1.25 1.42 -18.37
CA PRO A 51 -0.21 1.45 -18.41
C PRO A 51 -0.86 0.60 -17.32
N ASP A 52 -1.88 1.14 -16.67
CA ASP A 52 -2.63 0.43 -15.62
C ASP A 52 -3.36 -0.83 -16.13
N ASP A 53 -3.64 -0.90 -17.44
CA ASP A 53 -4.27 -2.02 -18.12
C ASP A 53 -3.29 -3.12 -18.57
N ASP A 54 -1.98 -2.87 -18.51
CA ASP A 54 -0.94 -3.85 -18.85
C ASP A 54 -0.30 -4.45 -17.58
N LEU A 55 -0.98 -5.46 -17.02
CA LEU A 55 -0.56 -6.10 -15.78
C LEU A 55 0.78 -6.84 -15.92
N ASP A 56 1.04 -7.45 -17.07
CA ASP A 56 2.30 -8.15 -17.32
C ASP A 56 3.47 -7.16 -17.31
N ALA A 57 3.31 -6.00 -17.95
CA ALA A 57 4.29 -4.93 -17.91
C ALA A 57 4.49 -4.37 -16.49
N GLN A 58 3.41 -4.19 -15.71
CA GLN A 58 3.51 -3.73 -14.31
C GLN A 58 4.29 -4.71 -13.43
N ILE A 59 4.07 -6.02 -13.62
CA ILE A 59 4.81 -7.05 -12.90
C ILE A 59 6.29 -6.98 -13.27
N GLU A 60 6.63 -6.92 -14.55
CA GLU A 60 8.02 -6.83 -15.01
C GLU A 60 8.73 -5.60 -14.44
N ARG A 61 8.12 -4.41 -14.54
CA ARG A 61 8.71 -3.17 -14.02
C ARG A 61 8.76 -3.17 -12.49
N GLY A 62 7.75 -3.74 -11.83
CA GLY A 62 7.71 -3.91 -10.37
C GLY A 62 8.83 -4.80 -9.85
N GLU A 63 9.10 -5.93 -10.50
CA GLU A 63 10.21 -6.82 -10.16
C GLU A 63 11.57 -6.14 -10.36
N GLN A 64 11.71 -5.34 -11.41
CA GLN A 64 12.91 -4.56 -11.68
C GLN A 64 13.18 -3.53 -10.56
N VAL A 65 12.14 -2.80 -10.12
CA VAL A 65 12.22 -1.89 -8.97
C VAL A 65 12.61 -2.66 -7.71
N GLN A 66 11.95 -3.77 -7.41
CA GLN A 66 12.23 -4.57 -6.22
C GLN A 66 13.69 -5.07 -6.19
N ARG A 67 14.21 -5.59 -7.30
CA ARG A 67 15.60 -6.05 -7.39
C ARG A 67 16.58 -4.89 -7.16
N THR A 68 16.27 -3.72 -7.70
CA THR A 68 17.09 -2.51 -7.54
C THR A 68 17.14 -2.10 -6.07
N LEU A 69 15.98 -2.04 -5.41
CA LEU A 69 15.88 -1.71 -3.98
C LEU A 69 16.61 -2.72 -3.10
N GLN A 70 16.47 -4.02 -3.36
CA GLN A 70 17.17 -5.07 -2.62
C GLN A 70 18.68 -4.97 -2.78
N GLY A 71 19.18 -4.70 -3.99
CA GLY A 71 20.62 -4.50 -4.22
C GLY A 71 21.17 -3.30 -3.47
N ARG A 72 20.45 -2.17 -3.50
CA ARG A 72 20.84 -0.95 -2.77
C ARG A 72 20.78 -1.14 -1.26
N LEU A 73 19.76 -1.81 -0.74
CA LEU A 73 19.65 -2.10 0.69
C LEU A 73 20.79 -3.02 1.16
N SER A 74 21.17 -4.00 0.34
CA SER A 74 22.31 -4.88 0.62
C SER A 74 23.64 -4.11 0.65
N ASP A 75 23.81 -3.13 -0.26
CA ASP A 75 24.98 -2.25 -0.32
C ASP A 75 25.10 -1.33 0.92
N LEU A 76 23.97 -0.94 1.52
CA LEU A 76 23.92 -0.10 2.73
C LEU A 76 24.22 -0.86 4.04
N GLY A 77 24.47 -2.18 3.97
CA GLY A 77 24.89 -3.00 5.10
C GLY A 77 23.74 -3.68 5.84
N GLY A 78 23.08 -4.62 5.17
CA GLY A 78 21.94 -5.40 5.68
C GLY A 78 22.13 -6.07 7.04
#